data_AF-A0A843GBM3-F1
#
_entry.id   AF-A0A843GBM3-F1
#
_cell.length_a   1.000
_cell.length_b   1.000
_cell.length_c   1.000
_cell.angle_alpha   90.00
_cell.angle_beta   90.00
_cell.angle_gamma   90.00
#
_symmetry.space_group_name_H-M   'P 1'
#
loop_
_entity.id
_entity.type
_entity.pdbx_description
1 polymer ?
#
loop_
_entity_poly.entity_id
_entity_poly.type
_entity_poly.pdbx_seq_one_letter_code
_entity_poly.pdbx_strand_id
1 'polypeptide(L)'
;IYNYGKLNATNVIFTNGDGQVGLGSDQCGGAICSKGSSYSVYLNNCSFYKNSARYGGAIYSSSSTVKITNCRFFNNSASIGGAIYAYDNNIEITNCEFIDNNATIGGALTLLNSSSKIINLTGINNNASNDGGVIYQMYGNLTVSKSTFLSNQANNGAGISVVGTKTLSITNNTFINNSAMGYAGAVYYIFNNKSSLDNFYENNTASDSLYANLYNTSNFDFIIQDNDYAMYAYNLSNGSLPSSYSSVSKGYVTSIKRQAGGGNCWAFATIATLESCILKATGASPDDIDLSEENMKNIAELYSVYGWDAQTNEGGYPDMALGYLLSWLGPVNDSDDKYNYESVLSPVLSSIMHVQNVLYLKRDSYTDNNMIKRAIMDYGAVFTPVYTKSTLMPYDSTIGYYIYNNVSVRNHAVSIVGWDDNIKIPGAPGKGAWIIKNSWGNDNGNEGFYYLSYYDKSSIELGKWGDAFTFILNDTIKFDKNYQYDIAKTDFFYNTTNTIWYKNIFTATDDEYLTAVSTYFEKETNYTLSVYVNNTLKLVQSAFTNPGYWTIDL
;
A
#
# COMPACT_ATOMS: atom_id res chain seq x y z
N ILE A 1 -28.17 5.37 -11.08
CA ILE A 1 -29.18 5.11 -10.01
C ILE A 1 -28.45 4.99 -8.69
N TYR A 2 -28.79 5.81 -7.71
CA TYR A 2 -28.35 5.60 -6.32
C TYR A 2 -29.39 4.77 -5.58
N ASN A 3 -28.99 3.59 -5.11
CA ASN A 3 -29.84 2.68 -4.36
C ASN A 3 -29.70 2.95 -2.85
N TYR A 4 -30.83 3.23 -2.20
CA TYR A 4 -30.92 3.48 -0.75
C TYR A 4 -31.73 2.39 -0.02
N GLY A 5 -31.84 1.20 -0.61
CA GLY A 5 -32.62 0.10 -0.06
C GLY A 5 -32.61 -1.12 -0.98
N LYS A 6 -33.81 -1.52 -1.46
CA LYS A 6 -33.98 -2.67 -2.35
C LYS A 6 -34.25 -2.21 -3.79
N LEU A 7 -33.36 -2.55 -4.70
CA LEU A 7 -33.52 -2.37 -6.14
C LEU A 7 -33.86 -3.71 -6.80
N ASN A 8 -34.98 -3.77 -7.53
CA ASN A 8 -35.32 -4.89 -8.40
C ASN A 8 -35.49 -4.36 -9.83
N ALA A 9 -34.75 -4.91 -10.78
CA ALA A 9 -34.89 -4.57 -12.20
C ALA A 9 -35.05 -5.86 -13.01
N THR A 10 -36.03 -5.86 -13.91
CA THR A 10 -36.28 -6.96 -14.86
C THR A 10 -36.50 -6.40 -16.25
N ASN A 11 -35.85 -6.96 -17.27
CA ASN A 11 -36.00 -6.52 -18.67
C ASN A 11 -35.58 -5.04 -18.88
N VAL A 12 -34.55 -4.57 -18.18
CA VAL A 12 -34.10 -3.18 -18.25
C VAL A 12 -32.77 -3.08 -19.00
N ILE A 13 -32.62 -2.02 -19.81
CA ILE A 13 -31.38 -1.67 -20.47
C ILE A 13 -30.81 -0.41 -19.80
N PHE A 14 -29.61 -0.53 -19.26
CA PHE A 14 -28.82 0.58 -18.71
C PHE A 14 -27.68 0.88 -19.68
N THR A 15 -27.65 2.10 -20.20
CA THR A 15 -26.64 2.45 -21.21
C THR A 15 -26.13 3.87 -21.09
N ASN A 16 -24.86 4.06 -21.44
CA ASN A 16 -24.17 5.35 -21.43
C ASN A 16 -24.22 6.04 -20.07
N GLY A 17 -24.27 5.26 -18.98
CA GLY A 17 -24.10 5.78 -17.64
C GLY A 17 -22.67 6.22 -17.42
N ASP A 18 -22.47 7.44 -16.92
CA ASP A 18 -21.16 8.00 -16.63
C ASP A 18 -21.10 8.44 -15.15
N GLY A 19 -20.44 7.61 -14.34
CA GLY A 19 -20.21 7.82 -12.92
C GLY A 19 -19.08 8.81 -12.61
N GLN A 20 -18.45 9.42 -13.62
CA GLN A 20 -17.35 10.36 -13.44
C GLN A 20 -17.80 11.84 -13.35
N VAL A 21 -19.06 12.17 -13.69
CA VAL A 21 -19.51 13.57 -13.96
C VAL A 21 -20.19 14.26 -12.75
N GLY A 22 -20.03 13.74 -11.52
CA GLY A 22 -20.57 14.38 -10.32
C GLY A 22 -19.56 15.28 -9.60
N LEU A 23 -19.92 16.53 -9.28
CA LEU A 23 -19.16 17.45 -8.42
C LEU A 23 -19.13 17.03 -6.92
N GLY A 24 -19.22 15.73 -6.64
CA GLY A 24 -19.17 15.12 -5.32
C GLY A 24 -18.41 13.80 -5.39
N SER A 25 -17.66 13.48 -4.34
CA SER A 25 -16.64 12.43 -4.22
C SER A 25 -17.03 10.98 -4.57
N ASP A 26 -18.29 10.70 -4.91
CA ASP A 26 -18.77 9.36 -5.17
C ASP A 26 -18.55 8.92 -6.62
N GLN A 27 -17.31 8.57 -6.96
CA GLN A 27 -16.90 8.01 -8.27
C GLN A 27 -17.41 6.55 -8.47
N CYS A 28 -18.68 6.31 -8.18
CA CYS A 28 -19.31 4.99 -8.19
C CYS A 28 -20.03 4.66 -9.51
N GLY A 29 -20.60 3.47 -9.62
CA GLY A 29 -20.89 2.82 -10.89
C GLY A 29 -21.84 3.59 -11.81
N GLY A 30 -21.53 3.56 -13.12
CA GLY A 30 -22.15 4.43 -14.12
C GLY A 30 -23.67 4.24 -14.27
N ALA A 31 -24.16 3.02 -14.04
CA ALA A 31 -25.59 2.73 -14.06
C ALA A 31 -26.19 2.64 -12.64
N ILE A 32 -25.55 1.91 -11.73
CA ILE A 32 -26.07 1.63 -10.39
C ILE A 32 -24.97 1.81 -9.34
N CYS A 33 -25.29 2.53 -8.29
CA CYS A 33 -24.46 2.73 -7.11
C CYS A 33 -25.25 2.34 -5.85
N SER A 34 -24.82 1.30 -5.15
CA SER A 34 -25.46 0.79 -3.92
C SER A 34 -24.45 0.76 -2.78
N LYS A 35 -24.73 1.48 -1.67
CA LYS A 35 -23.82 1.58 -0.52
C LYS A 35 -24.60 1.36 0.78
N GLY A 36 -24.52 0.16 1.37
CA GLY A 36 -25.12 -0.06 2.70
C GLY A 36 -25.43 -1.52 3.05
N SER A 37 -25.24 -1.86 4.33
CA SER A 37 -25.40 -3.21 4.91
C SER A 37 -26.81 -3.81 4.77
N SER A 38 -27.84 -2.98 4.66
CA SER A 38 -29.24 -3.40 4.52
C SER A 38 -29.74 -3.37 3.07
N TYR A 39 -28.88 -3.03 2.11
CA TYR A 39 -29.29 -2.80 0.73
C TYR A 39 -29.19 -4.07 -0.11
N SER A 40 -30.00 -4.13 -1.16
CA SER A 40 -30.01 -5.27 -2.07
C SER A 40 -30.29 -4.86 -3.51
N VAL A 41 -29.63 -5.55 -4.44
CA VAL A 41 -29.75 -5.35 -5.89
C VAL A 41 -30.08 -6.69 -6.54
N TYR A 42 -31.27 -6.78 -7.12
CA TYR A 42 -31.77 -7.96 -7.83
C TYR A 42 -32.01 -7.61 -9.30
N LEU A 43 -31.21 -8.20 -10.18
CA LEU A 43 -31.24 -7.94 -11.63
C LEU A 43 -31.58 -9.22 -12.37
N ASN A 44 -32.62 -9.18 -13.21
CA ASN A 44 -32.99 -10.31 -14.05
C ASN A 44 -33.20 -9.87 -15.50
N ASN A 45 -32.58 -10.56 -16.45
CA ASN A 45 -32.74 -10.25 -17.88
C ASN A 45 -32.48 -8.78 -18.22
N CYS A 46 -31.43 -8.20 -17.65
CA CYS A 46 -31.04 -6.80 -17.86
C CYS A 46 -29.78 -6.71 -18.74
N SER A 47 -29.61 -5.59 -19.42
CA SER A 47 -28.42 -5.30 -20.23
C SER A 47 -27.74 -4.02 -19.76
N PHE A 48 -26.42 -4.06 -19.66
CA PHE A 48 -25.56 -2.92 -19.28
C PHE A 48 -24.55 -2.67 -20.39
N TYR A 49 -24.71 -1.56 -21.10
CA TYR A 49 -23.95 -1.24 -22.30
C TYR A 49 -23.29 0.13 -22.25
N LYS A 50 -21.97 0.20 -22.48
CA LYS A 50 -21.24 1.48 -22.53
C LYS A 50 -21.37 2.33 -21.27
N ASN A 51 -21.38 1.70 -20.10
CA ASN A 51 -21.31 2.45 -18.85
C ASN A 51 -19.85 2.60 -18.42
N SER A 52 -19.53 3.75 -17.83
CA SER A 52 -18.19 4.06 -17.33
C SER A 52 -18.24 4.67 -15.93
N ALA A 53 -17.23 4.37 -15.11
CA ALA A 53 -17.03 4.93 -13.78
C ALA A 53 -15.57 4.71 -13.35
N ARG A 54 -15.13 5.23 -12.19
CA ARG A 54 -13.83 4.78 -11.62
C ARG A 54 -13.94 3.37 -11.05
N TYR A 55 -15.02 3.08 -10.33
CA TYR A 55 -15.29 1.77 -9.73
C TYR A 55 -16.59 1.19 -10.28
N GLY A 56 -16.50 0.04 -10.95
CA GLY A 56 -17.66 -0.67 -11.45
C GLY A 56 -18.33 0.05 -12.61
N GLY A 57 -17.81 -0.10 -13.84
CA GLY A 57 -18.25 0.72 -14.98
C GLY A 57 -19.77 0.77 -15.14
N ALA A 58 -20.45 -0.34 -14.87
CA ALA A 58 -21.91 -0.41 -14.74
C ALA A 58 -22.39 -0.33 -13.28
N ILE A 59 -21.88 -1.19 -12.39
CA ILE A 59 -22.41 -1.37 -11.05
C ILE A 59 -21.31 -1.23 -10.01
N TYR A 60 -21.54 -0.34 -9.05
CA TYR A 60 -20.83 -0.32 -7.78
C TYR A 60 -21.73 -0.82 -6.67
N SER A 61 -21.22 -1.72 -5.83
CA SER A 61 -21.91 -2.21 -4.65
C SER A 61 -20.97 -2.32 -3.46
N SER A 62 -21.32 -1.74 -2.31
CA SER A 62 -20.63 -1.97 -1.04
C SER A 62 -21.57 -2.44 0.06
N SER A 63 -21.11 -3.43 0.83
CA SER A 63 -21.81 -4.04 1.96
C SER A 63 -23.23 -4.57 1.63
N SER A 64 -23.56 -4.86 0.39
CA SER A 64 -24.93 -5.21 -0.02
C SER A 64 -25.09 -6.69 -0.39
N THR A 65 -26.34 -7.13 -0.60
CA THR A 65 -26.62 -8.41 -1.28
C THR A 65 -26.92 -8.17 -2.76
N VAL A 66 -26.19 -8.83 -3.66
CA VAL A 66 -26.32 -8.65 -5.11
C VAL A 66 -26.65 -9.98 -5.77
N LYS A 67 -27.73 -10.03 -6.54
CA LYS A 67 -28.10 -11.21 -7.34
C LYS A 67 -28.40 -10.80 -8.77
N ILE A 68 -27.67 -11.41 -9.70
CA ILE A 68 -27.70 -11.07 -11.13
C ILE A 68 -27.94 -12.34 -11.92
N THR A 69 -29.06 -12.39 -12.65
CA THR A 69 -29.47 -13.55 -13.42
C THR A 69 -29.81 -13.20 -14.86
N ASN A 70 -29.35 -14.00 -15.82
CA ASN A 70 -29.69 -13.82 -17.24
C ASN A 70 -29.32 -12.42 -17.78
N CYS A 71 -28.29 -11.78 -17.25
CA CYS A 71 -27.92 -10.40 -17.61
C CYS A 71 -26.70 -10.37 -18.53
N ARG A 72 -26.55 -9.27 -19.28
CA ARG A 72 -25.41 -9.03 -20.15
C ARG A 72 -24.74 -7.70 -19.84
N PHE A 73 -23.43 -7.71 -19.70
CA PHE A 73 -22.57 -6.54 -19.47
C PHE A 73 -21.58 -6.46 -20.61
N PHE A 74 -21.68 -5.43 -21.44
CA PHE A 74 -20.80 -5.31 -22.60
C PHE A 74 -20.32 -3.90 -22.89
N ASN A 75 -19.06 -3.79 -23.29
CA ASN A 75 -18.39 -2.52 -23.55
C ASN A 75 -18.44 -1.54 -22.35
N ASN A 76 -18.39 -2.03 -21.12
CA ASN A 76 -18.27 -1.17 -19.94
C ASN A 76 -16.79 -0.95 -19.59
N SER A 77 -16.47 0.20 -19.02
CA SER A 77 -15.09 0.54 -18.67
C SER A 77 -14.97 1.15 -17.27
N ALA A 78 -13.93 0.80 -16.55
CA ALA A 78 -13.61 1.44 -15.28
C ALA A 78 -12.11 1.43 -14.98
N SER A 79 -11.66 2.10 -13.93
CA SER A 79 -10.33 1.84 -13.38
C SER A 79 -10.31 0.47 -12.70
N ILE A 80 -11.35 0.14 -11.93
CA ILE A 80 -11.45 -1.12 -11.19
C ILE A 80 -12.85 -1.73 -11.40
N GLY A 81 -12.89 -2.97 -11.87
CA GLY A 81 -14.14 -3.67 -12.19
C GLY A 81 -14.82 -3.08 -13.42
N GLY A 82 -14.38 -3.49 -14.62
CA GLY A 82 -14.84 -2.86 -15.87
C GLY A 82 -16.36 -2.85 -16.04
N ALA A 83 -17.05 -3.86 -15.51
CA ALA A 83 -18.51 -3.88 -15.38
C ALA A 83 -18.97 -3.71 -13.93
N ILE A 84 -18.46 -4.52 -13.00
CA ILE A 84 -18.95 -4.57 -11.62
C ILE A 84 -17.80 -4.47 -10.64
N TYR A 85 -17.96 -3.57 -9.67
CA TYR A 85 -17.16 -3.49 -8.46
C TYR A 85 -18.03 -3.85 -7.26
N ALA A 86 -17.60 -4.85 -6.47
CA ALA A 86 -18.28 -5.29 -5.26
C ALA A 86 -17.30 -5.38 -4.09
N TYR A 87 -17.57 -4.66 -3.01
CA TYR A 87 -16.80 -4.68 -1.75
C TYR A 87 -17.66 -5.09 -0.56
N ASP A 88 -17.24 -6.07 0.25
CA ASP A 88 -18.01 -6.62 1.38
C ASP A 88 -19.41 -7.14 1.00
N ASN A 89 -19.58 -7.76 -0.17
CA ASN A 89 -20.89 -8.23 -0.64
C ASN A 89 -21.09 -9.74 -0.48
N ASN A 90 -22.36 -10.14 -0.44
CA ASN A 90 -22.79 -11.47 -0.86
C ASN A 90 -23.30 -11.38 -2.31
N ILE A 91 -22.55 -11.94 -3.26
CA ILE A 91 -22.85 -11.83 -4.69
C ILE A 91 -23.11 -13.18 -5.35
N GLU A 92 -24.25 -13.29 -6.04
CA GLU A 92 -24.61 -14.44 -6.87
C GLU A 92 -24.83 -14.01 -8.32
N ILE A 93 -24.03 -14.53 -9.25
CA ILE A 93 -24.13 -14.30 -10.69
C ILE A 93 -24.47 -15.62 -11.37
N THR A 94 -25.53 -15.66 -12.17
CA THR A 94 -25.95 -16.89 -12.84
C THR A 94 -26.42 -16.63 -14.27
N ASN A 95 -25.96 -17.43 -15.23
CA ASN A 95 -26.33 -17.33 -16.65
C ASN A 95 -26.08 -15.92 -17.21
N CYS A 96 -24.89 -15.36 -16.99
CA CYS A 96 -24.59 -13.97 -17.37
C CYS A 96 -23.42 -13.89 -18.36
N GLU A 97 -23.44 -12.85 -19.19
CA GLU A 97 -22.42 -12.59 -20.19
C GLU A 97 -21.65 -11.30 -19.86
N PHE A 98 -20.32 -11.35 -19.93
CA PHE A 98 -19.42 -10.21 -19.77
C PHE A 98 -18.52 -10.13 -21.00
N ILE A 99 -18.72 -9.12 -21.85
CA ILE A 99 -18.12 -9.06 -23.18
C ILE A 99 -17.47 -7.70 -23.44
N ASP A 100 -16.21 -7.69 -23.87
CA ASP A 100 -15.48 -6.46 -24.22
C ASP A 100 -15.47 -5.40 -23.08
N ASN A 101 -15.40 -5.84 -21.81
CA ASN A 101 -15.24 -4.90 -20.69
C ASN A 101 -13.75 -4.64 -20.42
N ASN A 102 -13.42 -3.43 -19.99
CA ASN A 102 -12.02 -3.01 -19.84
C ASN A 102 -11.79 -2.33 -18.48
N ALA A 103 -10.72 -2.72 -17.78
CA ALA A 103 -10.27 -2.04 -16.57
C ALA A 103 -8.76 -2.13 -16.35
N THR A 104 -8.26 -1.46 -15.30
CA THR A 104 -6.90 -1.70 -14.80
C THR A 104 -6.86 -3.03 -14.03
N ILE A 105 -7.85 -3.26 -13.15
CA ILE A 105 -7.99 -4.49 -12.36
C ILE A 105 -9.41 -5.03 -12.55
N GLY A 106 -9.53 -6.34 -12.79
CA GLY A 106 -10.82 -7.00 -12.97
C GLY A 106 -11.53 -6.49 -14.22
N GLY A 107 -11.12 -6.94 -15.40
CA GLY A 107 -11.60 -6.41 -16.68
C GLY A 107 -13.12 -6.45 -16.81
N ALA A 108 -13.80 -7.39 -16.15
CA ALA A 108 -15.25 -7.36 -15.94
C ALA A 108 -15.66 -7.18 -14.47
N LEU A 109 -15.17 -8.05 -13.57
CA LEU A 109 -15.61 -8.17 -12.19
C LEU A 109 -14.42 -7.92 -11.25
N THR A 110 -14.60 -7.01 -10.29
CA THR A 110 -13.73 -6.89 -9.11
C THR A 110 -14.53 -7.15 -7.85
N LEU A 111 -14.11 -8.14 -7.07
CA LEU A 111 -14.85 -8.72 -5.94
C LEU A 111 -13.95 -8.77 -4.70
N LEU A 112 -14.21 -7.90 -3.73
CA LEU A 112 -13.31 -7.65 -2.61
C LEU A 112 -14.00 -7.98 -1.30
N ASN A 113 -13.30 -8.75 -0.47
CA ASN A 113 -13.81 -9.28 0.78
C ASN A 113 -15.25 -9.82 0.67
N SER A 114 -15.58 -10.36 -0.50
CA SER A 114 -16.94 -10.72 -0.89
C SER A 114 -17.11 -12.24 -0.91
N SER A 115 -18.30 -12.72 -0.57
CA SER A 115 -18.69 -14.10 -0.76
C SER A 115 -19.36 -14.25 -2.13
N SER A 116 -18.62 -14.82 -3.08
CA SER A 116 -18.92 -14.77 -4.50
C SER A 116 -19.26 -16.14 -5.06
N LYS A 117 -20.45 -16.28 -5.64
CA LYS A 117 -20.92 -17.49 -6.31
C LYS A 117 -21.29 -17.20 -7.76
N ILE A 118 -20.52 -17.75 -8.69
CA ILE A 118 -20.63 -17.49 -10.11
C ILE A 118 -20.87 -18.82 -10.83
N ILE A 119 -21.98 -18.92 -11.55
CA ILE A 119 -22.37 -20.14 -12.25
C ILE A 119 -22.78 -19.80 -13.68
N ASN A 120 -22.26 -20.53 -14.64
CA ASN A 120 -22.63 -20.36 -16.05
C ASN A 120 -22.43 -18.91 -16.51
N LEU A 121 -21.22 -18.39 -16.28
CA LEU A 121 -20.78 -17.10 -16.79
C LEU A 121 -20.05 -17.30 -18.12
N THR A 122 -20.24 -16.37 -19.06
CA THR A 122 -19.46 -16.31 -20.30
C THR A 122 -18.69 -14.99 -20.35
N GLY A 123 -17.35 -15.07 -20.26
CA GLY A 123 -16.44 -13.94 -20.32
C GLY A 123 -15.66 -13.93 -21.64
N ILE A 124 -15.88 -12.94 -22.50
CA ILE A 124 -15.25 -12.85 -23.83
C ILE A 124 -14.55 -11.50 -24.00
N ASN A 125 -13.29 -11.52 -24.43
CA ASN A 125 -12.51 -10.32 -24.79
C ASN A 125 -12.47 -9.24 -23.69
N ASN A 126 -12.56 -9.63 -22.42
CA ASN A 126 -12.38 -8.67 -21.34
C ASN A 126 -10.89 -8.46 -21.11
N ASN A 127 -10.52 -7.22 -20.78
CA ASN A 127 -9.13 -6.80 -20.67
C ASN A 127 -8.87 -6.10 -19.34
N ALA A 128 -7.84 -6.55 -18.64
CA ALA A 128 -7.25 -5.89 -17.48
C ALA A 128 -5.81 -5.50 -17.81
N SER A 129 -5.33 -4.31 -17.42
CA SER A 129 -3.89 -4.03 -17.56
C SER A 129 -3.05 -4.78 -16.52
N ASN A 130 -3.62 -5.09 -15.35
CA ASN A 130 -2.95 -5.76 -14.25
C ASN A 130 -3.54 -7.16 -14.06
N ASP A 131 -4.58 -7.34 -13.25
CA ASP A 131 -4.98 -8.69 -12.84
C ASP A 131 -6.44 -8.99 -13.11
N GLY A 132 -6.74 -10.24 -13.46
CA GLY A 132 -8.11 -10.74 -13.59
C GLY A 132 -8.81 -10.22 -14.82
N GLY A 133 -8.48 -10.73 -16.01
CA GLY A 133 -9.05 -10.22 -17.26
C GLY A 133 -10.58 -10.29 -17.29
N VAL A 134 -11.19 -11.31 -16.65
CA VAL A 134 -12.63 -11.31 -16.35
C VAL A 134 -12.88 -11.07 -14.87
N ILE A 135 -12.29 -11.88 -13.99
CA ILE A 135 -12.58 -11.85 -12.56
C ILE A 135 -11.30 -11.54 -11.79
N TYR A 136 -11.35 -10.49 -10.98
CA TYR A 136 -10.40 -10.26 -9.91
C TYR A 136 -11.11 -10.44 -8.56
N GLN A 137 -10.67 -11.41 -7.77
CA GLN A 137 -11.17 -11.62 -6.40
C GLN A 137 -10.03 -11.42 -5.40
N MET A 138 -10.28 -10.58 -4.39
CA MET A 138 -9.39 -10.42 -3.26
C MET A 138 -10.15 -10.71 -1.96
N TYR A 139 -9.59 -11.58 -1.11
CA TYR A 139 -10.20 -12.06 0.13
C TYR A 139 -11.58 -12.70 -0.05
N GLY A 140 -12.29 -12.98 1.04
CA GLY A 140 -13.63 -13.58 0.99
C GLY A 140 -13.65 -15.03 0.51
N ASN A 141 -14.69 -15.41 -0.24
CA ASN A 141 -14.88 -16.78 -0.76
C ASN A 141 -15.22 -16.71 -2.25
N LEU A 142 -14.70 -17.64 -3.06
CA LEU A 142 -15.01 -17.69 -4.48
C LEU A 142 -15.39 -19.10 -4.94
N THR A 143 -16.56 -19.21 -5.56
CA THR A 143 -16.99 -20.39 -6.31
C THR A 143 -17.33 -20.00 -7.74
N VAL A 144 -16.65 -20.62 -8.71
CA VAL A 144 -16.89 -20.45 -10.14
C VAL A 144 -17.11 -21.82 -10.77
N SER A 145 -18.24 -22.01 -11.46
CA SER A 145 -18.50 -23.27 -12.15
C SER A 145 -19.28 -23.12 -13.45
N LYS A 146 -19.13 -24.11 -14.35
CA LYS A 146 -19.86 -24.21 -15.61
C LYS A 146 -19.69 -22.98 -16.52
N SER A 147 -18.58 -22.27 -16.35
CA SER A 147 -18.35 -20.97 -17.01
C SER A 147 -17.32 -21.09 -18.12
N THR A 148 -17.36 -20.15 -19.07
CA THR A 148 -16.46 -20.09 -20.23
C THR A 148 -15.73 -18.76 -20.27
N PHE A 149 -14.41 -18.82 -20.41
CA PHE A 149 -13.50 -17.69 -20.50
C PHE A 149 -12.76 -17.78 -21.84
N LEU A 150 -13.05 -16.86 -22.75
CA LEU A 150 -12.54 -16.87 -24.12
C LEU A 150 -11.82 -15.56 -24.46
N SER A 151 -10.56 -15.67 -24.90
CA SER A 151 -9.80 -14.54 -25.48
C SER A 151 -9.67 -13.32 -24.56
N ASN A 152 -9.62 -13.54 -23.24
CA ASN A 152 -9.43 -12.47 -22.26
C ASN A 152 -7.94 -12.19 -22.05
N GLN A 153 -7.62 -10.98 -21.60
CA GLN A 153 -6.24 -10.49 -21.45
C GLN A 153 -6.01 -9.86 -20.07
N ALA A 154 -4.84 -10.12 -19.48
CA ALA A 154 -4.37 -9.50 -18.24
C ALA A 154 -2.83 -9.50 -18.15
N ASN A 155 -2.24 -8.84 -17.14
CA ASN A 155 -0.89 -9.16 -16.69
C ASN A 155 -0.87 -10.52 -15.98
N ASN A 156 -1.73 -10.76 -14.97
CA ASN A 156 -1.89 -12.09 -14.37
C ASN A 156 -3.35 -12.56 -14.32
N GLY A 157 -3.57 -13.85 -14.58
CA GLY A 157 -4.89 -14.47 -14.47
C GLY A 157 -5.88 -13.90 -15.49
N ALA A 158 -5.59 -14.05 -16.78
CA ALA A 158 -6.41 -13.41 -17.82
C ALA A 158 -7.87 -13.90 -17.86
N GLY A 159 -8.15 -15.12 -17.40
CA GLY A 159 -9.49 -15.51 -17.00
C GLY A 159 -9.84 -14.98 -15.59
N ILE A 160 -9.16 -15.53 -14.59
CA ILE A 160 -9.43 -15.27 -13.17
C ILE A 160 -8.10 -15.00 -12.43
N SER A 161 -8.06 -13.94 -11.63
CA SER A 161 -7.01 -13.71 -10.64
C SER A 161 -7.60 -13.70 -9.23
N VAL A 162 -6.98 -14.42 -8.30
CA VAL A 162 -7.46 -14.59 -6.93
C VAL A 162 -6.34 -14.37 -5.91
N VAL A 163 -6.60 -13.51 -4.92
CA VAL A 163 -5.65 -13.21 -3.84
C VAL A 163 -6.30 -13.44 -2.48
N GLY A 164 -5.72 -14.28 -1.63
CA GLY A 164 -6.07 -14.33 -0.20
C GLY A 164 -7.47 -14.86 0.14
N THR A 165 -8.10 -15.66 -0.74
CA THR A 165 -9.45 -16.20 -0.47
C THR A 165 -9.44 -17.27 0.63
N LYS A 166 -10.46 -17.26 1.49
CA LYS A 166 -10.67 -18.28 2.54
C LYS A 166 -11.04 -19.64 1.95
N THR A 167 -11.87 -19.64 0.92
CA THR A 167 -12.26 -20.84 0.16
C THR A 167 -12.28 -20.55 -1.33
N LEU A 168 -11.73 -21.49 -2.12
CA LEU A 168 -11.63 -21.37 -3.57
C LEU A 168 -12.08 -22.67 -4.27
N SER A 169 -13.12 -22.56 -5.09
CA SER A 169 -13.56 -23.63 -5.99
C SER A 169 -13.76 -23.08 -7.40
N ILE A 170 -12.90 -23.46 -8.34
CA ILE A 170 -13.03 -23.11 -9.75
C ILE A 170 -13.10 -24.45 -10.49
N THR A 171 -14.30 -24.95 -10.76
CA THR A 171 -14.49 -26.31 -11.32
C THR A 171 -15.48 -26.34 -12.47
N ASN A 172 -15.30 -27.28 -13.39
CA ASN A 172 -16.13 -27.46 -14.58
C ASN A 172 -16.20 -26.20 -15.45
N ASN A 173 -15.09 -25.48 -15.59
CA ASN A 173 -15.00 -24.30 -16.46
C ASN A 173 -14.14 -24.59 -17.69
N THR A 174 -14.24 -23.70 -18.68
CA THR A 174 -13.51 -23.78 -19.94
C THR A 174 -12.74 -22.48 -20.17
N PHE A 175 -11.42 -22.56 -20.32
CA PHE A 175 -10.53 -21.43 -20.58
C PHE A 175 -9.83 -21.61 -21.93
N ILE A 176 -10.17 -20.76 -22.89
CA ILE A 176 -9.68 -20.86 -24.27
C ILE A 176 -9.05 -19.54 -24.72
N ASN A 177 -7.85 -19.60 -25.30
CA ASN A 177 -7.15 -18.47 -25.93
C ASN A 177 -6.94 -17.25 -25.00
N ASN A 178 -6.89 -17.44 -23.68
CA ASN A 178 -6.64 -16.32 -22.76
C ASN A 178 -5.14 -16.04 -22.67
N SER A 179 -4.75 -14.77 -22.54
CA SER A 179 -3.35 -14.35 -22.62
C SER A 179 -2.93 -13.48 -21.44
N ALA A 180 -1.93 -13.94 -20.70
CA ALA A 180 -1.29 -13.20 -19.63
C ALA A 180 0.08 -12.67 -20.09
N MET A 181 0.43 -11.42 -19.74
CA MET A 181 1.80 -10.92 -19.94
C MET A 181 2.77 -11.45 -18.88
N GLY A 182 2.32 -11.56 -17.63
CA GLY A 182 3.01 -12.21 -16.51
C GLY A 182 2.62 -13.69 -16.44
N TYR A 183 1.87 -14.07 -15.41
CA TYR A 183 1.57 -15.46 -15.07
C TYR A 183 0.10 -15.85 -15.34
N ALA A 184 -0.11 -17.09 -15.79
CA ALA A 184 -1.41 -17.74 -15.95
C ALA A 184 -2.41 -17.01 -16.85
N GLY A 185 -2.43 -17.40 -18.13
CA GLY A 185 -3.48 -17.00 -19.06
C GLY A 185 -4.88 -17.43 -18.59
N ALA A 186 -5.04 -18.56 -17.88
CA ALA A 186 -6.35 -18.95 -17.35
C ALA A 186 -6.60 -18.50 -15.90
N VAL A 187 -5.93 -19.13 -14.92
CA VAL A 187 -6.19 -18.87 -13.49
C VAL A 187 -4.89 -18.58 -12.75
N TYR A 188 -4.78 -17.37 -12.23
CA TYR A 188 -3.74 -16.99 -11.28
C TYR A 188 -4.35 -17.02 -9.88
N TYR A 189 -3.72 -17.71 -8.93
CA TYR A 189 -4.13 -17.59 -7.54
C TYR A 189 -2.98 -17.70 -6.55
N ILE A 190 -3.09 -16.94 -5.47
CA ILE A 190 -2.14 -16.95 -4.35
C ILE A 190 -2.88 -17.15 -3.04
N PHE A 191 -2.24 -17.87 -2.11
CA PHE A 191 -2.67 -18.02 -0.72
C PHE A 191 -3.94 -18.86 -0.54
N ASN A 192 -3.97 -20.05 -1.15
CA ASN A 192 -5.05 -20.99 -0.89
C ASN A 192 -4.56 -22.45 -0.76
N ASN A 193 -4.63 -22.98 0.46
CA ASN A 193 -4.26 -24.38 0.77
C ASN A 193 -5.42 -25.38 0.52
N LYS A 194 -6.60 -24.91 0.09
CA LYS A 194 -7.82 -25.70 -0.15
C LYS A 194 -8.50 -25.26 -1.46
N SER A 195 -7.85 -25.55 -2.58
CA SER A 195 -8.36 -25.29 -3.92
C SER A 195 -8.90 -26.56 -4.61
N SER A 196 -10.00 -26.43 -5.36
CA SER A 196 -10.45 -27.44 -6.32
C SER A 196 -10.49 -26.81 -7.72
N LEU A 197 -9.74 -27.40 -8.67
CA LEU A 197 -9.35 -26.78 -9.95
C LEU A 197 -9.53 -27.69 -11.17
N ASP A 198 -10.64 -28.44 -11.21
CA ASP A 198 -10.96 -29.34 -12.31
C ASP A 198 -11.59 -28.56 -13.49
N ASN A 199 -10.79 -28.16 -14.48
CA ASN A 199 -11.24 -27.34 -15.61
C ASN A 199 -10.59 -27.80 -16.93
N PHE A 200 -11.20 -27.38 -18.04
CA PHE A 200 -10.66 -27.54 -19.38
C PHE A 200 -9.88 -26.28 -19.80
N TYR A 201 -8.69 -26.49 -20.35
CA TYR A 201 -7.79 -25.43 -20.81
C TYR A 201 -7.34 -25.70 -22.25
N GLU A 202 -7.39 -24.68 -23.09
CA GLU A 202 -6.95 -24.77 -24.48
C GLU A 202 -6.27 -23.45 -24.91
N ASN A 203 -5.05 -23.53 -25.45
CA ASN A 203 -4.35 -22.41 -26.07
C ASN A 203 -4.22 -21.13 -25.20
N ASN A 204 -4.15 -21.25 -23.88
CA ASN A 204 -3.83 -20.10 -23.02
C ASN A 204 -2.32 -19.81 -23.07
N THR A 205 -1.93 -18.56 -22.84
CA THR A 205 -0.53 -18.11 -22.93
C THR A 205 -0.13 -17.26 -21.72
N ALA A 206 1.15 -17.31 -21.36
CA ALA A 206 1.81 -16.50 -20.33
C ALA A 206 3.26 -16.23 -20.78
N SER A 207 3.99 -15.28 -20.18
CA SER A 207 5.41 -15.04 -20.50
C SER A 207 6.26 -16.28 -20.27
N ASP A 208 6.02 -16.97 -19.14
CA ASP A 208 6.54 -18.31 -18.91
C ASP A 208 5.49 -19.35 -19.33
N SER A 209 5.81 -20.08 -20.39
CA SER A 209 4.96 -21.15 -20.94
C SER A 209 4.64 -22.27 -19.92
N LEU A 210 5.47 -22.47 -18.89
CA LEU A 210 5.24 -23.43 -17.82
C LEU A 210 3.98 -23.08 -17.01
N TYR A 211 3.69 -21.78 -16.91
CA TYR A 211 2.56 -21.23 -16.14
C TYR A 211 1.46 -20.69 -17.04
N ALA A 212 1.34 -21.15 -18.29
CA ALA A 212 0.36 -20.64 -19.25
C ALA A 212 -1.10 -20.84 -18.81
N ASN A 213 -1.42 -21.92 -18.10
CA ASN A 213 -2.78 -22.21 -17.63
C ASN A 213 -2.98 -21.81 -16.16
N LEU A 214 -2.10 -22.27 -15.28
CA LEU A 214 -2.29 -22.18 -13.84
C LEU A 214 -1.00 -21.74 -13.15
N TYR A 215 -1.12 -20.80 -12.22
CA TYR A 215 -0.07 -20.48 -11.27
C TYR A 215 -0.66 -20.51 -9.86
N ASN A 216 0.02 -21.22 -8.95
CA ASN A 216 -0.30 -21.33 -7.53
C ASN A 216 0.97 -21.19 -6.69
N THR A 217 0.93 -20.35 -5.66
CA THR A 217 1.86 -20.45 -4.53
C THR A 217 1.13 -20.48 -3.18
N SER A 218 1.51 -21.46 -2.35
CA SER A 218 1.04 -21.64 -0.97
C SER A 218 2.04 -21.13 0.07
N ASN A 219 3.29 -20.87 -0.34
CA ASN A 219 4.35 -20.40 0.55
C ASN A 219 4.58 -18.91 0.31
N PHE A 220 4.69 -18.17 1.41
CA PHE A 220 5.08 -16.77 1.41
C PHE A 220 6.61 -16.66 1.23
N ASP A 221 7.11 -17.19 0.11
CA ASP A 221 8.42 -16.80 -0.41
C ASP A 221 8.14 -15.59 -1.30
N PHE A 222 8.05 -14.41 -0.67
CA PHE A 222 7.76 -13.20 -1.43
C PHE A 222 9.06 -12.75 -2.10
N ILE A 223 9.12 -12.96 -3.41
CA ILE A 223 10.27 -12.57 -4.24
C ILE A 223 9.82 -11.38 -5.06
N ILE A 224 10.26 -10.18 -4.66
CA ILE A 224 10.08 -8.99 -5.52
C ILE A 224 11.27 -8.93 -6.47
N GLN A 225 10.98 -8.77 -7.75
CA GLN A 225 11.99 -8.49 -8.78
C GLN A 225 11.72 -7.12 -9.41
N ASP A 226 12.70 -6.24 -9.33
CA ASP A 226 12.64 -4.90 -9.92
C ASP A 226 14.05 -4.36 -10.20
N ASN A 227 14.36 -4.14 -11.48
CA ASN A 227 15.69 -3.73 -11.93
C ASN A 227 15.72 -2.26 -12.36
N ASP A 228 14.56 -1.61 -12.46
CA ASP A 228 14.42 -0.29 -13.10
C ASP A 228 14.00 0.79 -12.10
N TYR A 229 14.81 0.91 -11.04
CA TYR A 229 14.58 1.86 -9.96
C TYR A 229 15.72 2.88 -9.80
N ALA A 230 15.44 4.02 -9.16
CA ALA A 230 16.41 5.08 -8.92
C ALA A 230 17.28 4.81 -7.68
N MET A 231 18.57 5.13 -7.77
CA MET A 231 19.52 5.11 -6.64
C MET A 231 19.80 6.50 -6.13
N TYR A 232 19.99 6.64 -4.84
CA TYR A 232 20.25 7.92 -4.19
C TYR A 232 21.50 7.88 -3.33
N ALA A 233 22.27 8.96 -3.33
CA ALA A 233 23.44 9.11 -2.47
C ALA A 233 23.50 10.51 -1.85
N TYR A 234 23.69 10.59 -0.54
CA TYR A 234 23.85 11.87 0.16
C TYR A 234 25.31 12.31 0.28
N ASN A 235 25.47 13.61 0.54
CA ASN A 235 26.68 14.18 1.12
C ASN A 235 26.38 14.63 2.56
N LEU A 236 27.07 14.07 3.55
CA LEU A 236 26.87 14.41 4.96
C LEU A 236 27.28 15.85 5.27
N SER A 237 26.54 16.50 6.18
CA SER A 237 26.90 17.83 6.63
C SER A 237 27.94 17.76 7.75
N ASN A 238 29.16 18.24 7.45
CA ASN A 238 30.20 18.43 8.46
C ASN A 238 30.06 19.83 9.07
N GLY A 239 29.56 19.94 10.31
CA GLY A 239 29.42 21.23 10.98
C GLY A 239 28.73 21.17 12.33
N SER A 240 28.82 22.26 13.10
CA SER A 240 28.07 22.43 14.35
C SER A 240 26.56 22.54 14.09
N LEU A 241 25.75 22.14 15.06
CA LEU A 241 24.29 22.31 14.99
C LEU A 241 23.95 23.80 15.17
N PRO A 242 23.23 24.45 14.22
CA PRO A 242 22.76 25.81 14.40
C PRO A 242 21.61 25.87 15.43
N SER A 243 21.34 27.07 15.95
CA SER A 243 20.20 27.31 16.85
C SER A 243 18.84 27.16 16.15
N SER A 244 18.79 27.26 14.82
CA SER A 244 17.60 26.99 14.02
C SER A 244 17.99 26.44 12.64
N TYR A 245 17.10 25.64 12.07
CA TYR A 245 17.24 25.07 10.74
C TYR A 245 15.85 24.75 10.18
N SER A 246 15.65 24.96 8.87
CA SER A 246 14.38 24.69 8.21
C SER A 246 14.63 24.06 6.84
N SER A 247 14.27 22.78 6.69
CA SER A 247 14.26 22.09 5.39
C SER A 247 13.31 22.77 4.40
N VAL A 248 12.24 23.42 4.88
CA VAL A 248 11.34 24.24 4.05
C VAL A 248 12.11 25.36 3.36
N SER A 249 12.89 26.14 4.13
CA SER A 249 13.68 27.25 3.58
C SER A 249 14.82 26.81 2.65
N LYS A 250 15.19 25.52 2.71
CA LYS A 250 16.22 24.91 1.87
C LYS A 250 15.65 24.25 0.61
N GLY A 251 14.33 24.22 0.44
CA GLY A 251 13.68 23.54 -0.68
C GLY A 251 13.73 22.02 -0.57
N TYR A 252 13.80 21.46 0.64
CA TYR A 252 13.80 20.00 0.87
C TYR A 252 12.46 19.50 1.41
N VAL A 253 11.36 20.18 1.07
CA VAL A 253 10.02 19.84 1.51
C VAL A 253 9.05 20.06 0.35
N THR A 254 8.35 19.00 -0.05
CA THR A 254 7.27 19.01 -1.06
C THR A 254 6.03 19.74 -0.54
N SER A 255 5.05 19.99 -1.42
CA SER A 255 3.79 20.65 -1.07
C SER A 255 2.99 19.91 0.04
N ILE A 256 2.08 20.62 0.71
CA ILE A 256 1.22 20.04 1.74
C ILE A 256 0.01 19.35 1.11
N LYS A 257 -0.18 18.07 1.44
CA LYS A 257 -1.32 17.26 1.01
C LYS A 257 -2.43 17.17 2.07
N ARG A 258 -3.58 16.58 1.72
CA ARG A 258 -4.75 16.44 2.58
C ARG A 258 -5.23 14.98 2.68
N GLN A 259 -5.15 14.40 3.87
CA GLN A 259 -5.61 13.02 4.15
C GLN A 259 -7.13 12.88 4.34
N ALA A 260 -7.86 13.99 4.53
CA ALA A 260 -9.28 14.01 4.85
C ALA A 260 -9.68 13.07 6.03
N GLY A 261 -10.77 12.30 5.91
CA GLY A 261 -11.36 11.55 7.00
C GLY A 261 -10.82 10.13 7.23
N GLY A 262 -9.90 9.64 6.39
CA GLY A 262 -9.55 8.21 6.37
C GLY A 262 -8.49 7.75 7.39
N GLY A 263 -8.10 8.53 8.39
CA GLY A 263 -7.11 8.06 9.39
C GLY A 263 -5.68 7.80 8.87
N ASN A 264 -5.38 8.15 7.63
CA ASN A 264 -4.17 7.75 6.89
C ASN A 264 -2.88 8.53 7.25
N CYS A 265 -2.83 9.23 8.38
CA CYS A 265 -1.71 10.11 8.76
C CYS A 265 -0.34 9.43 8.76
N TRP A 266 -0.30 8.14 9.10
CA TRP A 266 0.90 7.32 9.13
C TRP A 266 1.55 7.19 7.75
N ALA A 267 0.75 7.04 6.69
CA ALA A 267 1.23 6.98 5.31
C ALA A 267 1.77 8.35 4.85
N PHE A 268 1.00 9.43 5.07
CA PHE A 268 1.42 10.80 4.72
C PHE A 268 2.69 11.24 5.44
N ALA A 269 2.81 10.99 6.73
CA ALA A 269 4.01 11.39 7.48
C ALA A 269 5.25 10.60 7.04
N THR A 270 5.08 9.32 6.68
CA THR A 270 6.17 8.48 6.18
C THR A 270 6.59 8.94 4.79
N ILE A 271 5.65 9.09 3.86
CA ILE A 271 5.91 9.58 2.49
C ILE A 271 6.53 10.97 2.52
N ALA A 272 5.97 11.93 3.27
CA ALA A 272 6.55 13.27 3.39
C ALA A 272 7.99 13.26 3.95
N THR A 273 8.30 12.33 4.84
CA THR A 273 9.67 12.13 5.35
C THR A 273 10.57 11.58 4.25
N LEU A 274 10.13 10.57 3.50
CA LEU A 274 10.87 9.99 2.39
C LEU A 274 11.11 11.00 1.25
N GLU A 275 10.09 11.75 0.84
CA GLU A 275 10.19 12.82 -0.16
C GLU A 275 11.25 13.86 0.25
N SER A 276 11.22 14.29 1.52
CA SER A 276 12.22 15.23 2.05
C SER A 276 13.63 14.63 2.02
N CYS A 277 13.77 13.32 2.25
CA CYS A 277 15.04 12.61 2.13
C CYS A 277 15.53 12.53 0.68
N ILE A 278 14.65 12.26 -0.27
CA ILE A 278 14.97 12.24 -1.71
C ILE A 278 15.43 13.62 -2.16
N LEU A 279 14.68 14.68 -1.83
CA LEU A 279 15.04 16.06 -2.18
C LEU A 279 16.40 16.44 -1.59
N LYS A 280 16.67 16.04 -0.35
CA LYS A 280 17.95 16.30 0.32
C LYS A 280 19.11 15.55 -0.35
N ALA A 281 18.90 14.29 -0.73
CA ALA A 281 19.93 13.47 -1.37
C ALA A 281 20.24 13.92 -2.81
N THR A 282 19.21 14.33 -3.56
CA THR A 282 19.32 14.63 -4.99
C THR A 282 19.55 16.11 -5.30
N GLY A 283 19.06 17.01 -4.45
CA GLY A 283 18.92 18.43 -4.79
C GLY A 283 17.84 18.70 -5.85
N ALA A 284 16.92 17.75 -6.10
CA ALA A 284 15.80 17.93 -7.01
C ALA A 284 14.84 19.03 -6.55
N SER A 285 13.99 19.51 -7.47
CA SER A 285 12.95 20.48 -7.13
C SER A 285 11.85 19.79 -6.30
N PRO A 286 11.28 20.46 -5.27
CA PRO A 286 10.07 20.00 -4.60
C PRO A 286 8.87 19.73 -5.51
N ASP A 287 8.84 20.34 -6.69
CA ASP A 287 7.77 20.17 -7.67
C ASP A 287 7.93 18.89 -8.53
N ASP A 288 9.12 18.25 -8.49
CA ASP A 288 9.42 17.06 -9.28
C ASP A 288 9.13 15.75 -8.53
N ILE A 289 8.82 15.82 -7.23
CA ILE A 289 8.60 14.67 -6.36
C ILE A 289 7.19 14.74 -5.76
N ASP A 290 6.38 13.73 -6.10
CA ASP A 290 5.04 13.54 -5.54
C ASP A 290 4.73 12.04 -5.46
N LEU A 291 4.87 11.44 -4.27
CA LEU A 291 4.70 10.00 -4.07
C LEU A 291 3.30 9.64 -3.58
N SER A 292 2.82 8.46 -3.93
CA SER A 292 1.45 8.03 -3.63
C SER A 292 1.27 7.52 -2.19
N GLU A 293 0.55 8.27 -1.36
CA GLU A 293 0.01 7.75 -0.10
C GLU A 293 -1.12 6.73 -0.31
N GLU A 294 -1.83 6.80 -1.44
CA GLU A 294 -2.90 5.87 -1.81
C GLU A 294 -2.35 4.45 -1.95
N ASN A 295 -1.25 4.33 -2.69
CA ASN A 295 -0.60 3.06 -2.91
C ASN A 295 -0.08 2.48 -1.60
N MET A 296 0.63 3.28 -0.80
CA MET A 296 1.12 2.82 0.50
C MET A 296 -0.01 2.31 1.39
N LYS A 297 -1.10 3.07 1.55
CA LYS A 297 -2.18 2.67 2.49
C LYS A 297 -2.87 1.37 2.04
N ASN A 298 -3.14 1.22 0.74
CA ASN A 298 -3.93 0.10 0.22
C ASN A 298 -3.06 -1.15 0.06
N ILE A 299 -1.80 -0.99 -0.35
CA ILE A 299 -0.86 -2.12 -0.48
C ILE A 299 -0.41 -2.63 0.89
N ALA A 300 -0.24 -1.73 1.87
CA ALA A 300 -0.01 -2.18 3.25
C ALA A 300 -1.18 -3.01 3.79
N GLU A 301 -2.43 -2.68 3.44
CA GLU A 301 -3.59 -3.54 3.73
C GLU A 301 -3.54 -4.86 2.95
N LEU A 302 -3.26 -4.83 1.64
CA LEU A 302 -3.20 -6.04 0.79
C LEU A 302 -2.28 -7.12 1.38
N TYR A 303 -1.17 -6.68 1.97
CA TYR A 303 -0.17 -7.55 2.55
C TYR A 303 -0.23 -7.63 4.08
N SER A 304 -1.25 -7.02 4.71
CA SER A 304 -1.46 -6.99 6.16
C SER A 304 -1.56 -8.39 6.78
N VAL A 305 -2.07 -9.35 6.01
CA VAL A 305 -2.13 -10.78 6.38
C VAL A 305 -0.75 -11.42 6.64
N TYR A 306 0.35 -10.80 6.17
CA TYR A 306 1.75 -11.19 6.42
C TYR A 306 2.46 -10.30 7.46
N GLY A 307 1.70 -9.44 8.11
CA GLY A 307 2.21 -8.47 9.07
C GLY A 307 1.13 -8.09 10.07
N TRP A 308 0.83 -6.80 10.13
CA TRP A 308 -0.17 -6.23 11.04
C TRP A 308 -1.58 -6.47 10.49
N ASP A 309 -2.52 -6.99 11.28
CA ASP A 309 -3.95 -7.04 10.91
C ASP A 309 -4.51 -5.59 10.89
N ALA A 310 -4.65 -5.03 9.70
CA ALA A 310 -5.02 -3.63 9.50
C ALA A 310 -5.99 -3.48 8.32
N GLN A 311 -6.94 -2.55 8.44
CA GLN A 311 -7.89 -2.20 7.39
C GLN A 311 -7.52 -0.87 6.74
N THR A 312 -7.84 -0.70 5.45
CA THR A 312 -7.64 0.59 4.80
C THR A 312 -8.59 1.64 5.39
N ASN A 313 -8.08 2.87 5.47
CA ASN A 313 -8.77 4.04 6.01
C ASN A 313 -9.07 3.92 7.52
N GLU A 314 -8.30 3.09 8.21
CA GLU A 314 -8.19 3.09 9.66
C GLU A 314 -6.82 3.66 10.09
N GLY A 315 -6.70 4.00 11.38
CA GLY A 315 -5.41 4.41 11.94
C GLY A 315 -4.37 3.29 11.77
N GLY A 316 -3.12 3.65 11.49
CA GLY A 316 -2.05 2.68 11.22
C GLY A 316 -0.81 2.91 12.07
N TYR A 317 0.11 1.94 12.03
CA TYR A 317 1.37 1.96 12.74
C TYR A 317 2.53 2.34 11.80
N PRO A 318 3.59 2.99 12.32
CA PRO A 318 4.74 3.34 11.49
C PRO A 318 5.45 2.10 10.90
N ASP A 319 5.47 0.97 11.62
CA ASP A 319 6.06 -0.27 11.13
C ASP A 319 5.32 -0.84 9.88
N MET A 320 4.04 -0.51 9.68
CA MET A 320 3.30 -0.87 8.45
C MET A 320 3.84 -0.11 7.23
N ALA A 321 4.04 1.20 7.41
CA ALA A 321 4.58 2.09 6.39
C ALA A 321 6.03 1.72 6.03
N LEU A 322 6.84 1.42 7.04
CA LEU A 322 8.20 0.92 6.84
C LEU A 322 8.18 -0.42 6.12
N GLY A 323 7.27 -1.33 6.51
CA GLY A 323 7.13 -2.62 5.84
C GLY A 323 6.88 -2.51 4.34
N TYR A 324 5.93 -1.66 3.93
CA TYR A 324 5.68 -1.36 2.52
C TYR A 324 6.95 -0.92 1.77
N LEU A 325 7.73 0.02 2.32
CA LEU A 325 8.94 0.54 1.67
C LEU A 325 10.09 -0.48 1.68
N LEU A 326 10.31 -1.17 2.80
CA LEU A 326 11.43 -2.08 3.01
C LEU A 326 11.22 -3.43 2.31
N SER A 327 9.97 -3.81 2.07
CA SER A 327 9.62 -4.95 1.24
C SER A 327 9.77 -4.67 -0.25
N TRP A 328 9.98 -3.41 -0.67
CA TRP A 328 10.00 -2.92 -2.06
C TRP A 328 8.64 -2.99 -2.76
N LEU A 329 7.55 -2.83 -1.99
CA LEU A 329 6.21 -2.71 -2.54
C LEU A 329 5.92 -1.31 -3.12
N GLY A 330 6.86 -0.38 -2.90
CA GLY A 330 6.89 0.98 -3.42
C GLY A 330 8.11 1.73 -2.90
N PRO A 331 8.14 3.07 -2.98
CA PRO A 331 7.02 3.96 -3.32
C PRO A 331 6.74 4.03 -4.83
N VAL A 332 5.62 4.62 -5.19
CA VAL A 332 5.19 4.92 -6.58
C VAL A 332 4.80 6.39 -6.68
N ASN A 333 4.65 6.94 -7.88
CA ASN A 333 4.22 8.33 -8.06
C ASN A 333 2.71 8.49 -7.77
N ASP A 334 2.30 9.64 -7.21
CA ASP A 334 0.87 9.97 -7.02
C ASP A 334 0.10 9.97 -8.35
N SER A 335 0.76 10.34 -9.45
CA SER A 335 0.14 10.32 -10.78
C SER A 335 -0.35 8.93 -11.22
N ASP A 336 0.32 7.88 -10.74
CA ASP A 336 0.01 6.48 -11.09
C ASP A 336 -1.12 5.92 -10.20
N ASP A 337 -1.26 6.46 -8.99
CA ASP A 337 -2.31 6.08 -8.04
C ASP A 337 -2.69 7.24 -7.10
N LYS A 338 -3.70 8.01 -7.52
CA LYS A 338 -4.09 9.26 -6.85
C LYS A 338 -4.87 9.04 -5.58
N TYR A 339 -4.49 9.80 -4.55
CA TYR A 339 -5.14 9.77 -3.24
C TYR A 339 -6.65 9.95 -3.28
N ASN A 340 -7.34 9.03 -2.61
CA ASN A 340 -8.77 9.08 -2.35
C ASN A 340 -9.06 8.47 -0.98
N TYR A 341 -9.48 9.28 0.00
CA TYR A 341 -9.73 8.83 1.37
C TYR A 341 -10.86 7.79 1.52
N GLU A 342 -11.66 7.54 0.49
CA GLU A 342 -12.70 6.50 0.47
C GLU A 342 -12.26 5.20 -0.22
N SER A 343 -11.15 5.25 -0.95
CA SER A 343 -10.61 4.13 -1.69
C SER A 343 -9.92 3.14 -0.75
N VAL A 344 -10.07 1.85 -1.07
CA VAL A 344 -9.60 0.69 -0.30
C VAL A 344 -8.71 -0.23 -1.13
N LEU A 345 -8.30 0.21 -2.32
CA LEU A 345 -7.52 -0.59 -3.25
C LEU A 345 -6.60 0.24 -4.10
N SER A 346 -5.43 -0.35 -4.32
CA SER A 346 -4.43 0.12 -5.26
C SER A 346 -3.96 -1.01 -6.17
N PRO A 347 -3.53 -0.69 -7.40
CA PRO A 347 -2.73 -1.61 -8.18
C PRO A 347 -1.40 -1.91 -7.45
N VAL A 348 -0.94 -3.16 -7.55
CA VAL A 348 0.48 -3.47 -7.29
C VAL A 348 1.28 -2.92 -8.46
N LEU A 349 2.18 -1.98 -8.19
CA LEU A 349 2.99 -1.27 -9.17
C LEU A 349 4.48 -1.49 -8.84
N SER A 350 5.32 -1.34 -9.85
CA SER A 350 6.78 -1.34 -9.65
C SER A 350 7.20 -0.11 -8.85
N SER A 351 8.12 -0.32 -7.92
CA SER A 351 8.61 0.77 -7.09
C SER A 351 9.58 1.65 -7.86
N ILE A 352 9.53 2.96 -7.65
CA ILE A 352 10.48 3.87 -8.33
C ILE A 352 11.85 3.89 -7.65
N MET A 353 11.95 3.34 -6.43
CA MET A 353 13.16 3.23 -5.64
C MET A 353 13.02 2.14 -4.59
N HIS A 354 14.15 1.61 -4.12
CA HIS A 354 14.19 0.68 -3.00
C HIS A 354 14.76 1.37 -1.77
N VAL A 355 13.98 1.41 -0.67
CA VAL A 355 14.50 1.87 0.61
C VAL A 355 15.33 0.75 1.24
N GLN A 356 16.60 1.02 1.48
CA GLN A 356 17.55 0.01 1.98
C GLN A 356 17.90 0.21 3.45
N ASN A 357 17.92 1.47 3.92
CA ASN A 357 18.40 1.80 5.25
C ASN A 357 17.44 2.79 5.95
N VAL A 358 17.09 2.47 7.20
CA VAL A 358 16.26 3.29 8.09
C VAL A 358 16.99 3.45 9.40
N LEU A 359 17.20 4.69 9.85
CA LEU A 359 17.80 4.98 11.14
C LEU A 359 16.72 5.27 12.17
N TYR A 360 16.71 4.52 13.27
CA TYR A 360 15.89 4.83 14.42
C TYR A 360 16.57 5.88 15.29
N LEU A 361 15.78 6.82 15.80
CA LEU A 361 16.22 7.96 16.57
C LEU A 361 15.67 7.88 17.99
N LYS A 362 16.42 8.44 18.93
CA LYS A 362 16.07 8.51 20.34
C LYS A 362 16.55 9.83 20.94
N ARG A 363 15.95 10.21 22.07
CA ARG A 363 16.45 11.21 23.01
C ARG A 363 16.28 10.72 24.44
N ASP A 364 17.18 11.10 25.35
CA ASP A 364 17.08 10.75 26.78
C ASP A 364 16.48 11.89 27.63
N SER A 365 16.40 13.10 27.08
CA SER A 365 15.67 14.22 27.68
C SER A 365 15.06 15.12 26.61
N TYR A 366 14.08 15.95 26.98
CA TYR A 366 13.47 16.90 26.04
C TYR A 366 14.43 17.96 25.48
N THR A 367 15.63 18.10 26.04
CA THR A 367 16.68 19.00 25.55
C THR A 367 17.80 18.26 24.82
N ASP A 368 17.82 16.93 24.88
CA ASP A 368 18.81 16.08 24.21
C ASP A 368 18.35 15.77 22.77
N ASN A 369 18.36 16.81 21.94
CA ASN A 369 17.77 16.76 20.61
C ASN A 369 18.83 16.68 19.49
N ASN A 370 20.11 16.50 19.83
CA ASN A 370 21.21 16.61 18.87
C ASN A 370 21.17 15.54 17.78
N MET A 371 20.85 14.29 18.14
CA MET A 371 20.73 13.19 17.17
C MET A 371 19.62 13.46 16.15
N ILE A 372 18.47 13.96 16.61
CA ILE A 372 17.32 14.27 15.77
C ILE A 372 17.63 15.48 14.87
N LYS A 373 18.21 16.55 15.43
CA LYS A 373 18.65 17.72 14.65
C LYS A 373 19.66 17.34 13.56
N ARG A 374 20.61 16.46 13.89
CA ARG A 374 21.59 15.95 12.94
C ARG A 374 20.92 15.18 11.81
N ALA A 375 20.00 14.27 12.15
CA ALA A 375 19.24 13.51 11.17
C ALA A 375 18.47 14.42 10.20
N ILE A 376 17.83 15.50 10.69
CA ILE A 376 17.15 16.48 9.83
C ILE A 376 18.13 17.20 8.90
N MET A 377 19.33 17.56 9.36
CA MET A 377 20.33 18.24 8.51
C MET A 377 20.93 17.34 7.45
N ASP A 378 21.24 16.10 7.81
CA ASP A 378 21.93 15.14 6.96
C ASP A 378 20.98 14.46 5.99
N TYR A 379 19.79 14.10 6.45
CA TYR A 379 18.82 13.30 5.71
C TYR A 379 17.55 14.05 5.33
N GLY A 380 17.29 15.26 5.86
CA GLY A 380 16.22 16.13 5.38
C GLY A 380 15.00 16.22 6.30
N ALA A 381 14.52 15.10 6.84
CA ALA A 381 13.36 15.09 7.74
C ALA A 381 13.35 13.88 8.68
N VAL A 382 12.45 13.91 9.68
CA VAL A 382 12.27 12.83 10.67
C VAL A 382 10.79 12.56 10.89
N PHE A 383 10.35 11.32 10.76
CA PHE A 383 9.00 10.90 11.12
C PHE A 383 8.81 10.96 12.64
N THR A 384 7.63 11.39 13.12
CA THR A 384 7.25 11.21 14.52
C THR A 384 5.72 11.08 14.69
N PRO A 385 5.24 10.19 15.58
CA PRO A 385 3.86 10.19 16.00
C PRO A 385 3.62 11.32 17.01
N VAL A 386 2.38 11.79 17.06
CA VAL A 386 1.93 12.85 17.98
C VAL A 386 0.50 12.54 18.46
N TYR A 387 0.11 13.16 19.56
CA TYR A 387 -1.30 13.26 19.92
C TYR A 387 -1.83 14.64 19.47
N THR A 388 -3.07 14.70 19.01
CA THR A 388 -3.72 15.95 18.60
C THR A 388 -5.19 15.94 18.98
N LYS A 389 -5.76 17.14 19.16
CA LYS A 389 -7.21 17.38 19.23
C LYS A 389 -7.50 18.76 18.66
N SER A 390 -8.71 18.98 18.14
CA SER A 390 -9.08 20.23 17.46
C SER A 390 -8.88 21.51 18.30
N THR A 391 -8.99 21.42 19.63
CA THR A 391 -8.73 22.55 20.56
C THR A 391 -7.25 22.85 20.78
N LEU A 392 -6.36 21.95 20.35
CA LEU A 392 -4.92 22.02 20.54
C LEU A 392 -4.16 22.36 19.24
N MET A 393 -4.80 22.18 18.08
CA MET A 393 -4.33 22.68 16.78
C MET A 393 -5.45 23.49 16.10
N PRO A 394 -5.74 24.71 16.59
CA PRO A 394 -6.69 25.60 15.94
C PRO A 394 -6.29 25.85 14.48
N TYR A 395 -7.30 25.88 13.60
CA TYR A 395 -7.12 26.04 12.16
C TYR A 395 -6.35 27.33 11.78
N ASP A 396 -6.41 28.37 12.63
CA ASP A 396 -5.82 29.70 12.46
C ASP A 396 -4.66 30.00 13.44
N SER A 397 -4.10 28.99 14.12
CA SER A 397 -2.99 29.24 15.06
C SER A 397 -1.63 29.04 14.40
N THR A 398 -0.88 30.13 14.27
CA THR A 398 0.58 30.13 14.02
C THR A 398 1.39 29.72 15.26
N ILE A 399 0.75 29.70 16.43
CA ILE A 399 1.37 29.37 17.71
C ILE A 399 1.47 27.85 17.81
N GLY A 400 2.70 27.38 18.05
CA GLY A 400 2.96 25.96 18.17
C GLY A 400 2.27 25.27 19.34
N TYR A 401 2.38 23.95 19.33
CA TYR A 401 1.63 23.04 20.15
C TYR A 401 2.48 22.40 21.25
N TYR A 402 1.85 22.14 22.41
CA TYR A 402 2.45 21.45 23.55
C TYR A 402 1.42 20.60 24.30
N ILE A 403 1.71 19.32 24.51
CA ILE A 403 0.96 18.43 25.41
C ILE A 403 1.69 18.21 26.72
N TYR A 404 0.97 18.46 27.82
CA TYR A 404 1.46 18.28 29.18
C TYR A 404 1.12 16.91 29.82
N ASN A 405 0.03 16.25 29.37
CA ASN A 405 -0.49 15.04 30.02
C ASN A 405 0.10 13.74 29.43
N ASN A 406 0.25 12.72 30.28
CA ASN A 406 0.58 11.34 29.88
C ASN A 406 -0.55 10.80 29.00
N VAL A 407 -0.45 11.00 27.68
CA VAL A 407 -1.36 10.35 26.73
C VAL A 407 -0.75 9.01 26.36
N SER A 408 -1.32 7.93 26.89
CA SER A 408 -1.06 6.57 26.41
C SER A 408 -1.58 6.34 24.98
N VAL A 409 -2.32 7.30 24.41
CA VAL A 409 -2.96 7.17 23.09
C VAL A 409 -2.46 8.30 22.19
N ARG A 410 -1.57 7.96 21.26
CA ARG A 410 -1.19 8.80 20.10
C ARG A 410 -2.24 8.59 19.02
N ASN A 411 -2.59 9.63 18.26
CA ASN A 411 -3.69 9.57 17.30
C ASN A 411 -3.39 10.27 15.96
N HIS A 412 -2.15 10.74 15.76
CA HIS A 412 -1.73 11.39 14.53
C HIS A 412 -0.22 11.18 14.29
N ALA A 413 0.25 11.43 13.07
CA ALA A 413 1.66 11.34 12.69
C ALA A 413 2.03 12.51 11.79
N VAL A 414 3.27 12.99 11.92
CA VAL A 414 3.80 14.15 11.19
C VAL A 414 5.27 13.97 10.83
N SER A 415 5.78 14.80 9.92
CA SER A 415 7.20 14.84 9.58
C SER A 415 7.86 16.09 10.18
N ILE A 416 8.91 15.93 10.98
CA ILE A 416 9.74 17.02 11.48
C ILE A 416 10.70 17.45 10.38
N VAL A 417 10.59 18.70 9.95
CA VAL A 417 11.33 19.30 8.83
C VAL A 417 12.23 20.47 9.27
N GLY A 418 12.48 20.61 10.57
CA GLY A 418 13.32 21.68 11.10
C GLY A 418 13.14 21.92 12.59
N TRP A 419 13.80 22.95 13.11
CA TRP A 419 13.70 23.39 14.49
C TRP A 419 14.08 24.85 14.68
N ASP A 420 13.69 25.41 15.84
CA ASP A 420 14.18 26.68 16.37
C ASP A 420 14.27 26.62 17.90
N ASP A 421 15.48 26.78 18.44
CA ASP A 421 15.78 26.74 19.86
C ASP A 421 15.23 27.94 20.65
N ASN A 422 14.88 29.03 19.96
CA ASN A 422 14.46 30.28 20.59
C ASN A 422 12.95 30.40 20.77
N ILE A 423 12.17 29.56 20.09
CA ILE A 423 10.71 29.60 20.14
C ILE A 423 10.22 29.13 21.51
N LYS A 424 9.36 29.93 22.14
CA LYS A 424 8.67 29.56 23.38
C LYS A 424 7.22 29.25 23.08
N ILE A 425 6.85 27.97 23.15
CA ILE A 425 5.46 27.56 23.09
C ILE A 425 4.77 27.87 24.43
N PRO A 426 3.59 28.52 24.45
CA PRO A 426 2.83 28.76 25.68
C PRO A 426 2.59 27.47 26.47
N GLY A 427 2.80 27.52 27.79
CA GLY A 427 2.63 26.37 28.69
C GLY A 427 3.77 25.35 28.67
N ALA A 428 4.69 25.38 27.69
CA ALA A 428 5.85 24.48 27.69
C ALA A 428 6.83 24.82 28.83
N PRO A 429 7.58 23.85 29.39
CA PRO A 429 8.59 24.10 30.42
C PRO A 429 9.74 25.01 29.98
N GLY A 430 10.27 24.84 28.76
CA GLY A 430 11.40 25.61 28.24
C GLY A 430 11.16 26.18 26.83
N LYS A 431 12.21 26.76 26.25
CA LYS A 431 12.23 27.15 24.83
C LYS A 431 12.63 25.96 23.96
N GLY A 432 12.37 26.08 22.67
CA GLY A 432 12.71 25.10 21.65
C GLY A 432 11.48 24.43 21.07
N ALA A 433 11.39 24.47 19.74
CA ALA A 433 10.32 23.81 19.01
C ALA A 433 10.82 23.19 17.70
N TRP A 434 10.23 22.06 17.34
CA TRP A 434 10.30 21.44 16.03
C TRP A 434 9.41 22.18 15.05
N ILE A 435 9.79 22.19 13.77
CA ILE A 435 8.93 22.58 12.65
C ILE A 435 8.38 21.27 12.08
N ILE A 436 7.05 21.11 12.04
CA ILE A 436 6.40 19.90 11.56
C ILE A 436 5.56 20.18 10.31
N LYS A 437 5.70 19.31 9.32
CA LYS A 437 4.85 19.20 8.13
C LYS A 437 3.66 18.30 8.46
N ASN A 438 2.45 18.83 8.26
CA ASN A 438 1.20 18.12 8.50
C ASN A 438 0.55 17.65 7.19
N SER A 439 -0.58 16.93 7.29
CA SER A 439 -1.32 16.30 6.20
C SER A 439 -2.79 16.76 6.13
N TRP A 440 -3.09 17.99 6.58
CA TRP A 440 -4.46 18.52 6.66
C TRP A 440 -4.76 19.62 5.63
N GLY A 441 -3.92 19.78 4.61
CA GLY A 441 -4.01 20.87 3.63
C GLY A 441 -3.25 22.12 4.06
N ASN A 442 -2.98 22.99 3.07
CA ASN A 442 -2.24 24.25 3.24
C ASN A 442 -3.08 25.38 3.84
N ASP A 443 -4.39 25.21 3.93
CA ASP A 443 -5.34 26.12 4.57
C ASP A 443 -5.36 25.97 6.10
N ASN A 444 -4.52 25.11 6.66
CA ASN A 444 -4.50 24.75 8.06
C ASN A 444 -3.16 25.13 8.72
N GLY A 445 -3.19 25.84 9.85
CA GLY A 445 -1.98 26.25 10.56
C GLY A 445 -1.22 27.34 9.80
N ASN A 446 0.11 27.28 9.80
CA ASN A 446 0.94 28.18 9.01
C ASN A 446 1.27 27.55 7.66
N GLU A 447 0.34 27.62 6.71
CA GLU A 447 0.46 27.00 5.38
C GLU A 447 0.68 25.47 5.45
N GLY A 448 0.00 24.78 6.37
CA GLY A 448 0.15 23.34 6.62
C GLY A 448 1.27 22.95 7.59
N PHE A 449 2.02 23.93 8.10
CA PHE A 449 3.08 23.73 9.08
C PHE A 449 2.68 24.17 10.49
N TYR A 450 3.31 23.53 11.48
CA TYR A 450 3.17 23.88 12.89
C TYR A 450 4.51 23.87 13.60
N TYR A 451 4.60 24.62 14.69
CA TYR A 451 5.66 24.41 15.68
C TYR A 451 5.22 23.38 16.72
N LEU A 452 6.09 22.45 17.08
CA LEU A 452 5.83 21.45 18.13
C LEU A 452 6.89 21.60 19.22
N SER A 453 6.48 21.88 20.46
CA SER A 453 7.41 22.05 21.58
C SER A 453 8.35 20.84 21.74
N TYR A 454 9.63 21.08 22.00
CA TYR A 454 10.56 20.01 22.34
C TYR A 454 10.10 19.19 23.55
N TYR A 455 9.32 19.79 24.44
CA TYR A 455 8.85 19.17 25.66
C TYR A 455 7.61 18.31 25.47
N ASP A 456 7.04 18.25 24.26
CA ASP A 456 5.86 17.46 23.98
C ASP A 456 6.08 16.00 24.38
N LYS A 457 5.14 15.47 25.19
CA LYS A 457 5.27 14.12 25.76
C LYS A 457 4.75 13.01 24.83
N SER A 458 4.02 13.35 23.78
CA SER A 458 3.46 12.38 22.84
C SER A 458 4.39 12.09 21.66
N SER A 459 5.29 13.02 21.35
CA SER A 459 6.29 12.91 20.30
C SER A 459 7.63 12.46 20.86
N ILE A 460 8.29 11.53 20.17
CA ILE A 460 9.63 11.01 20.48
C ILE A 460 9.76 10.70 21.97
N GLU A 461 9.15 9.59 22.38
CA GLU A 461 9.17 9.14 23.77
C GLU A 461 10.61 9.02 24.32
N LEU A 462 10.82 9.52 25.54
CA LEU A 462 12.16 9.50 26.16
C LEU A 462 12.65 8.07 26.34
N GLY A 463 13.92 7.81 26.01
CA GLY A 463 14.52 6.50 26.25
C GLY A 463 14.23 5.45 25.17
N LYS A 464 13.32 5.71 24.22
CA LYS A 464 12.78 4.73 23.28
C LYS A 464 13.33 4.87 21.86
N TRP A 465 13.80 3.77 21.30
CA TRP A 465 14.19 3.67 19.89
C TRP A 465 12.99 3.34 19.00
N GLY A 466 13.02 3.80 17.75
CA GLY A 466 12.00 3.49 16.73
C GLY A 466 10.72 4.31 16.85
N ASP A 467 10.60 5.15 17.88
CA ASP A 467 9.49 6.11 18.00
C ASP A 467 9.59 7.25 16.98
N ALA A 468 10.81 7.55 16.54
CA ALA A 468 11.11 8.44 15.43
C ALA A 468 12.15 7.79 14.53
N PHE A 469 12.08 8.07 13.22
CA PHE A 469 13.00 7.51 12.25
C PHE A 469 13.22 8.43 11.06
N THR A 470 14.27 8.15 10.30
CA THR A 470 14.60 8.78 9.02
C THR A 470 15.10 7.74 8.03
N PHE A 471 15.08 8.05 6.74
CA PHE A 471 15.65 7.22 5.69
C PHE A 471 17.10 7.62 5.41
N ILE A 472 17.95 6.63 5.22
CA ILE A 472 19.34 6.82 4.81
C ILE A 472 19.43 6.39 3.35
N LEU A 473 19.55 7.38 2.47
CA LEU A 473 19.59 7.18 1.02
C LEU A 473 21.05 7.26 0.52
N ASN A 474 21.76 6.12 0.59
CA ASN A 474 23.15 5.94 0.17
C ASN A 474 23.34 4.69 -0.68
N ASP A 475 22.40 4.43 -1.57
CA ASP A 475 22.39 3.28 -2.45
C ASP A 475 23.62 3.34 -3.36
N THR A 476 24.49 2.34 -3.27
CA THR A 476 25.68 2.18 -4.12
C THR A 476 25.55 1.01 -5.11
N ILE A 477 24.56 0.14 -4.89
CA ILE A 477 24.29 -1.05 -5.70
C ILE A 477 22.79 -1.12 -5.99
N LYS A 478 22.43 -1.51 -7.22
CA LYS A 478 21.07 -1.94 -7.54
C LYS A 478 20.90 -3.42 -7.25
N PHE A 479 19.95 -3.76 -6.39
CA PHE A 479 19.52 -5.10 -6.10
C PHE A 479 18.22 -5.36 -6.85
N ASP A 480 18.25 -6.36 -7.72
CA ASP A 480 17.14 -6.70 -8.61
C ASP A 480 16.17 -7.72 -8.03
N LYS A 481 16.51 -8.33 -6.88
CA LYS A 481 15.70 -9.38 -6.26
C LYS A 481 15.76 -9.32 -4.74
N ASN A 482 14.59 -9.35 -4.10
CA ASN A 482 14.46 -9.39 -2.63
C ASN A 482 13.74 -10.66 -2.19
N TYR A 483 14.42 -11.49 -1.41
CA TYR A 483 13.85 -12.69 -0.78
C TYR A 483 13.42 -12.38 0.64
N GLN A 484 12.13 -12.52 0.95
CA GLN A 484 11.59 -12.22 2.28
C GLN A 484 10.47 -13.16 2.74
N TYR A 485 10.34 -13.32 4.06
CA TYR A 485 9.34 -14.15 4.74
C TYR A 485 8.26 -13.35 5.47
N ASP A 486 8.45 -12.04 5.61
CA ASP A 486 7.55 -11.14 6.28
C ASP A 486 7.62 -9.77 5.61
N ILE A 487 6.55 -8.99 5.73
CA ILE A 487 6.46 -7.65 5.13
C ILE A 487 6.61 -6.55 6.16
N ALA A 488 6.39 -6.84 7.44
CA ALA A 488 6.58 -5.86 8.49
C ALA A 488 7.02 -6.53 9.79
N LYS A 489 7.82 -5.80 10.57
CA LYS A 489 8.16 -6.18 11.93
C LYS A 489 6.90 -6.05 12.81
N THR A 490 6.40 -7.18 13.29
CA THR A 490 5.18 -7.26 14.14
C THR A 490 5.46 -7.66 15.58
N ASP A 491 6.57 -8.35 15.82
CA ASP A 491 6.94 -8.88 17.13
C ASP A 491 8.45 -8.76 17.35
N PHE A 492 8.88 -9.07 18.57
CA PHE A 492 10.28 -9.01 19.00
C PHE A 492 10.71 -10.38 19.54
N PHE A 493 12.00 -10.67 19.39
CA PHE A 493 12.56 -11.86 20.01
C PHE A 493 12.62 -11.68 21.53
N TYR A 494 11.78 -12.43 22.26
CA TYR A 494 11.91 -12.49 23.71
C TYR A 494 13.17 -13.27 24.10
N ASN A 495 14.12 -12.60 24.73
CA ASN A 495 15.35 -13.23 25.21
C ASN A 495 15.73 -12.72 26.60
N THR A 496 16.16 -13.64 27.47
CA THR A 496 16.70 -13.35 28.80
C THR A 496 18.18 -13.01 28.79
N THR A 497 18.84 -13.14 27.63
CA THR A 497 20.24 -12.79 27.40
C THR A 497 20.38 -11.60 26.45
N ASN A 498 21.55 -10.96 26.43
CA ASN A 498 21.85 -9.85 25.53
C ASN A 498 22.28 -10.28 24.11
N THR A 499 22.18 -11.58 23.76
CA THR A 499 22.63 -12.12 22.46
C THR A 499 21.57 -13.02 21.86
N ILE A 500 21.17 -12.75 20.61
CA ILE A 500 20.21 -13.57 19.86
C ILE A 500 20.92 -14.15 18.63
N TRP A 501 20.59 -15.39 18.29
CA TRP A 501 20.97 -16.02 17.02
C TRP A 501 19.71 -16.50 16.32
N TYR A 502 19.55 -16.14 15.05
CA TYR A 502 18.48 -16.63 14.19
C TYR A 502 19.04 -16.88 12.78
N LYS A 503 18.28 -17.62 11.97
CA LYS A 503 18.66 -17.97 10.60
C LYS A 503 17.42 -18.00 9.72
N ASN A 504 17.48 -17.29 8.61
CA ASN A 504 16.55 -17.47 7.49
C ASN A 504 17.23 -18.36 6.45
N ILE A 505 16.44 -19.21 5.78
CA ILE A 505 16.91 -20.10 4.72
C ILE A 505 16.10 -19.76 3.50
N PHE A 506 16.72 -19.46 2.36
CA PHE A 506 16.00 -19.21 1.11
C PHE A 506 16.43 -20.23 0.05
N THR A 507 15.54 -20.49 -0.91
CA THR A 507 15.86 -21.28 -2.10
C THR A 507 16.02 -20.32 -3.27
N ALA A 508 17.22 -20.21 -3.81
CA ALA A 508 17.47 -19.42 -5.01
C ALA A 508 16.60 -19.94 -6.17
N THR A 509 16.00 -19.04 -6.92
CA THR A 509 15.12 -19.40 -8.05
C THR A 509 15.89 -19.51 -9.35
N ASP A 510 17.08 -18.92 -9.41
CA ASP A 510 17.91 -18.78 -10.62
C ASP A 510 19.40 -18.92 -10.27
N ASP A 511 20.28 -18.89 -11.28
CA ASP A 511 21.73 -18.77 -11.09
C ASP A 511 22.08 -17.29 -10.84
N GLU A 512 22.29 -16.92 -9.57
CA GLU A 512 22.36 -15.53 -9.12
C GLU A 512 23.40 -15.30 -8.01
N TYR A 513 23.71 -14.03 -7.76
CA TYR A 513 24.61 -13.62 -6.68
C TYR A 513 23.81 -13.15 -5.47
N LEU A 514 24.12 -13.70 -4.29
CA LEU A 514 23.68 -13.12 -3.03
C LEU A 514 24.67 -12.01 -2.64
N THR A 515 24.25 -10.75 -2.73
CA THR A 515 25.11 -9.57 -2.60
C THR A 515 24.88 -8.76 -1.32
N ALA A 516 23.71 -8.89 -0.68
CA ALA A 516 23.41 -8.24 0.58
C ALA A 516 22.42 -9.06 1.44
N VAL A 517 22.38 -8.74 2.73
CA VAL A 517 21.34 -9.20 3.67
C VAL A 517 20.82 -8.02 4.45
N SER A 518 19.51 -7.89 4.56
CA SER A 518 18.87 -6.81 5.31
C SER A 518 18.19 -7.31 6.59
N THR A 519 18.29 -6.55 7.68
CA THR A 519 17.59 -6.89 8.94
C THR A 519 17.41 -5.70 9.87
N TYR A 520 16.52 -5.85 10.86
CA TYR A 520 16.26 -4.89 11.92
C TYR A 520 17.21 -5.07 13.11
N PHE A 521 17.63 -3.94 13.70
CA PHE A 521 18.36 -3.85 14.95
C PHE A 521 17.60 -2.94 15.93
N GLU A 522 17.19 -3.47 17.08
CA GLU A 522 16.38 -2.72 18.06
C GLU A 522 17.21 -1.74 18.92
N LYS A 523 18.52 -1.94 18.97
CA LYS A 523 19.47 -1.15 19.74
C LYS A 523 20.84 -1.16 19.07
N GLU A 524 21.74 -0.32 19.54
CA GLU A 524 23.17 -0.39 19.20
C GLU A 524 23.69 -1.82 19.42
N THR A 525 24.22 -2.43 18.36
CA THR A 525 24.48 -3.88 18.34
C THR A 525 25.80 -4.19 17.66
N ASN A 526 26.65 -4.98 18.33
CA ASN A 526 27.72 -5.73 17.68
C ASN A 526 27.13 -7.02 17.14
N TYR A 527 27.23 -7.27 15.83
CA TYR A 527 26.66 -8.45 15.19
C TYR A 527 27.74 -9.30 14.50
N THR A 528 27.38 -10.54 14.21
CA THR A 528 28.13 -11.44 13.34
C THR A 528 27.16 -12.11 12.39
N LEU A 529 27.43 -12.00 11.09
CA LEU A 529 26.65 -12.59 10.01
C LEU A 529 27.45 -13.71 9.37
N SER A 530 26.81 -14.85 9.16
CA SER A 530 27.40 -15.99 8.48
C SER A 530 26.50 -16.43 7.32
N VAL A 531 27.08 -16.60 6.12
CA VAL A 531 26.36 -17.03 4.92
C VAL A 531 26.74 -18.46 4.58
N TYR A 532 25.72 -19.31 4.42
CA TYR A 532 25.87 -20.71 4.02
C TYR A 532 25.17 -20.94 2.68
N VAL A 533 25.87 -21.53 1.72
CA VAL A 533 25.30 -21.96 0.44
C VAL A 533 25.36 -23.48 0.40
N ASN A 534 24.19 -24.13 0.26
CA ASN A 534 24.06 -25.59 0.30
C ASN A 534 24.77 -26.22 1.52
N ASN A 535 24.50 -25.66 2.71
CA ASN A 535 25.09 -26.04 4.00
C ASN A 535 26.62 -25.87 4.10
N THR A 536 27.26 -25.23 3.11
CA THR A 536 28.69 -24.91 3.14
C THR A 536 28.88 -23.45 3.51
N LEU A 537 29.65 -23.18 4.57
CA LEU A 537 29.99 -21.82 4.99
C LEU A 537 30.79 -21.10 3.88
N LYS A 538 30.35 -19.91 3.49
CA LYS A 538 30.98 -19.08 2.45
C LYS A 538 31.55 -17.77 2.98
N LEU A 539 30.86 -17.15 3.94
CA LEU A 539 31.25 -15.85 4.50
C LEU A 539 30.98 -15.81 6.00
N VAL A 540 31.86 -15.13 6.74
CA VAL A 540 31.60 -14.64 8.09
C VAL A 540 32.07 -13.19 8.17
N GLN A 541 31.21 -12.30 8.63
CA GLN A 541 31.55 -10.90 8.89
C GLN A 541 31.01 -10.43 10.23
N SER A 542 31.72 -9.51 10.86
CA SER A 542 31.32 -8.90 12.14
C SER A 542 31.47 -7.39 12.06
N ALA A 543 30.50 -6.66 12.58
CA ALA A 543 30.52 -5.21 12.63
C ALA A 543 29.65 -4.68 13.78
N PHE A 544 29.59 -3.35 13.88
CA PHE A 544 28.70 -2.62 14.80
C PHE A 544 27.68 -1.84 13.98
N THR A 545 26.45 -1.75 14.49
CA THR A 545 25.40 -0.94 13.87
C THR A 545 24.55 -0.19 14.90
N ASN A 546 23.98 0.92 14.45
CA ASN A 546 22.99 1.69 15.18
C ASN A 546 21.60 1.04 15.05
N PRO A 547 20.65 1.36 15.94
CA PRO A 547 19.28 0.87 15.84
C PRO A 547 18.61 1.33 14.54
N GLY A 548 17.86 0.45 13.88
CA GLY A 548 17.28 0.72 12.57
C GLY A 548 17.02 -0.53 11.74
N TYR A 549 16.79 -0.34 10.45
CA TYR A 549 16.84 -1.39 9.42
C TYR A 549 18.04 -1.12 8.52
N TRP A 550 18.84 -2.15 8.25
CA TRP A 550 20.09 -2.00 7.51
C TRP A 550 20.24 -3.09 6.47
N THR A 551 20.54 -2.70 5.24
CA THR A 551 21.06 -3.58 4.19
C THR A 551 22.58 -3.68 4.34
N ILE A 552 23.06 -4.90 4.54
CA ILE A 552 24.46 -5.21 4.83
C ILE A 552 25.06 -5.93 3.62
N ASP A 553 26.05 -5.33 2.99
CA ASP A 553 26.79 -5.92 1.87
C ASP A 553 27.57 -7.19 2.30
N LEU A 554 27.74 -8.14 1.38
CA LEU A 554 28.38 -9.45 1.61
C LEU A 554 29.74 -9.61 0.92
#